data_AF-A0A7M2WZR3-F1
#
_entry.id   AF-A0A7M2WZR3-F1
#
_cell.length_a   1.000
_cell.length_b   1.000
_cell.length_c   1.000
_cell.angle_alpha   90.00
_cell.angle_beta   90.00
_cell.angle_gamma   90.00
#
_symmetry.space_group_name_H-M   'P 1'
#
loop_
_entity.id
_entity.type
_entity.pdbx_description
1 polymer ?
#
loop_
_entity_poly.entity_id
_entity_poly.type
_entity_poly.pdbx_seq_one_letter_code
_entity_poly.pdbx_strand_id
1 'polypeptide(L)'
;MTFVLVALAAFIAAAINSVAGGGTFLTFPTLTDGLRLSEKVANMTSTIGLWPGSASGIYAARKDIRRIPYSIVVSYSVISLVGGIAGSIILRYYTSPATFRLVIPWLLLFATLVFAASKPIARWAGAKHGHRTLGWTVIVGVIQLVISLYGGYFGAGIGVLMLAGLSFAGLEDIHQMNALKVLLATLINGVAAVVFLVGSFGAGAENAVNWQVAGTMAGASIVGGFLGMGLARRIPPLVLRIIILLVGFGLTGMYFIRAYG
;
A
#
# COMPACT_ATOMS: atom_id res chain seq x y z
N MET A 1 -14.97 -5.56 21.97
CA MET A 1 -14.68 -6.57 20.93
C MET A 1 -14.13 -5.94 19.65
N THR A 2 -14.69 -4.83 19.16
CA THR A 2 -14.33 -4.22 17.86
C THR A 2 -12.90 -3.67 17.77
N PHE A 3 -12.39 -3.00 18.81
CA PHE A 3 -11.02 -2.46 18.81
C PHE A 3 -9.94 -3.56 18.84
N VAL A 4 -10.22 -4.72 19.44
CA VAL A 4 -9.29 -5.86 19.45
C VAL A 4 -9.15 -6.43 18.04
N LEU A 5 -10.26 -6.57 17.30
CA LEU A 5 -10.24 -7.01 15.90
C LEU A 5 -9.50 -6.00 15.01
N VAL A 6 -9.73 -4.70 15.20
CA VAL A 6 -9.01 -3.64 14.49
C VAL A 6 -7.50 -3.70 14.79
N ALA A 7 -7.13 -3.84 16.06
CA ALA A 7 -5.72 -3.96 16.46
C ALA A 7 -5.08 -5.20 15.84
N LEU A 8 -5.76 -6.35 15.88
CA LEU A 8 -5.25 -7.60 15.29
C LEU A 8 -5.12 -7.49 13.77
N ALA A 9 -6.12 -6.94 13.09
CA ALA A 9 -6.08 -6.70 11.65
C ALA A 9 -4.94 -5.74 11.28
N ALA A 10 -4.74 -4.65 12.03
CA ALA A 10 -3.66 -3.70 11.80
C ALA A 10 -2.27 -4.30 12.06
N PHE A 11 -2.13 -5.11 13.11
CA PHE A 11 -0.91 -5.86 13.41
C PHE A 11 -0.53 -6.80 12.25
N ILE A 12 -1.48 -7.64 11.81
CA ILE A 12 -1.25 -8.60 10.72
C ILE A 12 -0.99 -7.86 9.40
N ALA A 13 -1.75 -6.80 9.12
CA ALA A 13 -1.58 -5.99 7.91
C ALA A 13 -0.20 -5.34 7.86
N ALA A 14 0.27 -4.75 8.97
CA ALA A 14 1.61 -4.18 9.05
C ALA A 14 2.69 -5.25 8.85
N ALA A 15 2.52 -6.43 9.46
CA ALA A 15 3.46 -7.54 9.31
C ALA A 15 3.56 -8.02 7.85
N ILE A 16 2.42 -8.16 7.16
CA ILE A 16 2.38 -8.54 5.73
C ILE A 16 2.99 -7.44 4.85
N ASN A 17 2.71 -6.16 5.14
CA ASN A 17 3.24 -5.03 4.38
C ASN A 17 4.77 -4.95 4.45
N SER A 18 5.37 -5.31 5.58
CA SER A 18 6.84 -5.42 5.73
C SER A 18 7.47 -6.50 4.84
N VAL A 19 6.74 -7.57 4.51
CA VAL A 19 7.28 -8.73 3.77
C VAL A 19 6.89 -8.75 2.30
N ALA A 20 5.59 -8.80 2.00
CA ALA A 20 5.08 -9.05 0.65
C ALA A 20 4.24 -7.90 0.08
N GLY A 21 3.71 -7.02 0.94
CA GLY A 21 2.69 -6.05 0.55
C GLY A 21 1.28 -6.67 0.52
N GLY A 22 0.24 -5.82 0.49
CA GLY A 22 -1.16 -6.27 0.43
C GLY A 22 -1.84 -6.49 1.78
N GLY A 23 -1.17 -6.23 2.90
CA GLY A 23 -1.77 -6.35 4.23
C GLY A 23 -2.96 -5.42 4.45
N THR A 24 -2.98 -4.26 3.78
CA THR A 24 -4.08 -3.29 3.83
C THR A 24 -5.43 -3.85 3.33
N PHE A 25 -5.43 -4.93 2.54
CA PHE A 25 -6.68 -5.61 2.18
C PHE A 25 -7.39 -6.21 3.41
N LEU A 26 -6.67 -6.53 4.49
CA LEU A 26 -7.26 -7.08 5.71
C LEU A 26 -7.91 -6.01 6.60
N THR A 27 -7.39 -4.78 6.59
CA THR A 27 -7.93 -3.69 7.42
C THR A 27 -9.22 -3.12 6.84
N PHE A 28 -9.34 -3.06 5.52
CA PHE A 28 -10.51 -2.50 4.84
C PHE A 28 -11.86 -3.07 5.30
N PRO A 29 -12.13 -4.39 5.22
CA PRO A 29 -13.40 -4.98 5.67
C PRO A 29 -13.62 -4.84 7.18
N THR A 30 -12.54 -4.86 7.96
CA THR A 30 -12.64 -4.68 9.42
C THR A 30 -13.18 -3.28 9.76
N LEU A 31 -12.79 -2.26 9.00
CA LEU A 31 -13.21 -0.88 9.19
C LEU A 31 -14.60 -0.59 8.59
N THR A 32 -14.90 -1.12 7.42
CA THR A 32 -16.18 -0.87 6.74
C THR A 32 -17.30 -1.73 7.30
N ASP A 33 -17.10 -3.02 7.53
CA ASP A 33 -18.15 -3.93 8.00
C ASP A 33 -18.19 -4.03 9.53
N GLY A 34 -17.02 -4.03 10.17
CA GLY A 34 -16.92 -4.12 11.62
C GLY A 34 -17.29 -2.83 12.34
N LEU A 35 -16.90 -1.68 11.78
CA LEU A 35 -17.14 -0.36 12.37
C LEU A 35 -18.12 0.52 11.59
N ARG A 36 -18.64 0.04 10.45
CA ARG A 36 -19.60 0.78 9.60
C ARG A 36 -19.07 2.15 9.15
N LEU A 37 -17.75 2.28 9.00
CA LEU A 37 -17.15 3.49 8.44
C LEU A 37 -17.42 3.54 6.94
N SER A 38 -17.64 4.75 6.41
CA SER A 38 -17.64 4.93 4.95
C SER A 38 -16.30 4.49 4.38
N GLU A 39 -16.28 4.01 3.15
CA GLU A 39 -15.06 3.46 2.57
C GLU A 39 -13.96 4.51 2.45
N LYS A 40 -14.35 5.77 2.19
CA LYS A 40 -13.41 6.91 2.14
C LYS A 40 -12.77 7.14 3.52
N VAL A 41 -13.57 7.15 4.59
CA VAL A 41 -13.07 7.32 5.96
C VAL A 41 -12.25 6.12 6.40
N ALA A 42 -12.67 4.90 6.07
CA ALA A 42 -11.92 3.67 6.34
C ALA A 42 -10.54 3.71 5.67
N ASN A 43 -10.46 4.15 4.42
CA ASN A 43 -9.19 4.28 3.70
C ASN A 43 -8.26 5.30 4.38
N MET A 44 -8.75 6.53 4.61
CA MET A 44 -7.95 7.59 5.25
C MET A 44 -7.46 7.17 6.65
N THR A 45 -8.35 6.56 7.44
CA THR A 45 -8.06 6.05 8.79
C THR A 45 -7.01 4.93 8.74
N SER A 46 -7.15 3.99 7.81
CA SER A 46 -6.19 2.89 7.64
C SER A 46 -4.82 3.39 7.20
N THR A 47 -4.75 4.39 6.31
CA THR A 47 -3.47 4.96 5.86
C THR A 47 -2.71 5.60 7.02
N ILE A 48 -3.39 6.40 7.84
CA ILE A 48 -2.78 7.02 9.03
C ILE A 48 -2.40 5.94 10.05
N GLY A 49 -3.29 4.99 10.31
CA GLY A 49 -3.08 3.94 11.31
C GLY A 49 -1.98 2.93 10.97
N LEU A 50 -1.71 2.65 9.69
CA LEU A 50 -0.67 1.71 9.27
C LEU A 50 0.68 2.37 8.97
N TRP A 51 0.72 3.70 8.84
CA TRP A 51 1.95 4.41 8.49
C TRP A 51 3.08 4.23 9.52
N PRO A 52 2.84 4.33 10.86
CA PRO A 52 3.88 4.11 11.86
C PRO A 52 4.52 2.71 11.77
N GLY A 53 3.71 1.68 11.53
CA GLY A 53 4.22 0.33 11.26
C GLY A 53 5.11 0.23 10.03
N SER A 54 4.74 0.92 8.93
CA SER A 54 5.56 0.97 7.72
C SER A 54 6.90 1.68 7.96
N ALA A 55 6.88 2.80 8.70
CA ALA A 55 8.08 3.53 9.08
C ALA A 55 9.03 2.70 9.95
N SER A 56 8.51 1.88 10.86
CA SER A 56 9.31 0.93 11.64
C SER A 56 10.03 -0.10 10.74
N GLY A 57 9.42 -0.48 9.61
CA GLY A 57 9.99 -1.37 8.61
C GLY A 57 11.20 -0.79 7.88
N ILE A 58 11.30 0.53 7.72
CA ILE A 58 12.48 1.19 7.12
C ILE A 58 13.72 0.90 7.95
N TYR A 59 13.63 1.03 9.28
CA TYR A 59 14.76 0.76 10.17
C TYR A 59 15.27 -0.67 9.96
N ALA A 60 14.35 -1.61 9.78
CA ALA A 60 14.69 -3.01 9.59
C ALA A 60 15.32 -3.26 8.20
N ALA A 61 14.85 -2.57 7.16
CA ALA A 61 15.39 -2.63 5.79
C ALA A 61 16.64 -1.76 5.55
N ARG A 62 17.09 -0.97 6.55
CA ARG A 62 18.15 0.05 6.39
C ARG A 62 19.45 -0.46 5.78
N LYS A 63 19.85 -1.70 6.09
CA LYS A 63 21.09 -2.30 5.59
C LYS A 63 20.98 -2.59 4.09
N ASP A 64 19.82 -3.02 3.64
CA ASP A 64 19.54 -3.32 2.24
C ASP A 64 19.33 -2.04 1.44
N ILE A 65 18.68 -1.02 2.01
CA ILE A 65 18.54 0.31 1.39
C ILE A 65 19.92 0.92 1.08
N ARG A 66 20.89 0.79 2.00
CA ARG A 66 22.26 1.31 1.81
C ARG A 66 23.04 0.62 0.68
N ARG A 67 22.59 -0.53 0.20
CA ARG A 67 23.19 -1.26 -0.93
C ARG A 67 22.66 -0.79 -2.28
N ILE A 68 21.58 -0.01 -2.30
CA ILE A 68 20.96 0.52 -3.51
C ILE A 68 21.68 1.82 -3.90
N PRO A 69 21.98 2.07 -5.19
CA PRO A 69 22.56 3.33 -5.64
C PRO A 69 21.74 4.54 -5.16
N TYR A 70 22.44 5.52 -4.59
CA TYR A 70 21.81 6.73 -4.02
C TYR A 70 20.91 7.47 -5.03
N SER A 71 21.34 7.55 -6.29
CA SER A 71 20.55 8.17 -7.37
C SER A 71 19.20 7.48 -7.57
N ILE A 72 19.15 6.15 -7.56
CA ILE A 72 17.90 5.38 -7.69
C ILE A 72 17.00 5.66 -6.48
N VAL A 73 17.55 5.61 -5.26
CA VAL A 73 16.78 5.85 -4.04
C VAL A 73 16.15 7.25 -4.07
N VAL A 74 16.93 8.28 -4.40
CA VAL A 74 16.43 9.67 -4.45
C VAL A 74 15.41 9.86 -5.56
N SER A 75 15.70 9.43 -6.80
CA SER A 75 14.79 9.62 -7.93
C SER A 75 13.43 8.95 -7.69
N TYR A 76 13.43 7.69 -7.24
CA TYR A 76 12.18 6.99 -6.92
C TYR A 76 11.47 7.62 -5.72
N SER A 77 12.19 8.11 -4.72
CA SER A 77 11.60 8.80 -3.57
C SER A 77 10.89 10.10 -3.97
N VAL A 78 11.52 10.93 -4.80
CA VAL A 78 10.93 12.19 -5.30
C VAL A 78 9.67 11.89 -6.10
N ILE A 79 9.72 10.96 -7.05
CA ILE A 79 8.55 10.55 -7.84
C ILE A 79 7.43 10.03 -6.92
N SER A 80 7.80 9.27 -5.89
CA SER A 80 6.86 8.68 -4.94
C SER A 80 6.19 9.74 -4.06
N LEU A 81 6.93 10.75 -3.61
CA LEU A 81 6.37 11.87 -2.87
C LEU A 81 5.40 12.68 -3.73
N VAL A 82 5.79 13.02 -4.97
CA VAL A 82 4.93 13.77 -5.90
C VAL A 82 3.64 13.00 -6.20
N GLY A 83 3.75 11.72 -6.58
CA GLY A 83 2.59 10.88 -6.85
C GLY A 83 1.71 10.69 -5.62
N GLY A 84 2.31 10.44 -4.45
CA GLY A 84 1.57 10.26 -3.19
C GLY A 84 0.80 11.51 -2.77
N ILE A 85 1.39 12.70 -2.91
CA ILE A 85 0.72 13.97 -2.66
C ILE A 85 -0.44 14.15 -3.66
N ALA A 86 -0.19 13.98 -4.95
CA ALA A 86 -1.22 14.14 -5.97
C ALA A 86 -2.41 13.17 -5.74
N GLY A 87 -2.12 11.89 -5.54
CA GLY A 87 -3.15 10.87 -5.30
C GLY A 87 -3.99 11.14 -4.05
N SER A 88 -3.34 11.53 -2.95
CA SER A 88 -4.05 11.82 -1.69
C SER A 88 -4.88 13.11 -1.77
N ILE A 89 -4.40 14.13 -2.49
CA ILE A 89 -5.19 15.33 -2.79
C ILE A 89 -6.44 14.98 -3.62
N ILE A 90 -6.29 14.16 -4.66
CA ILE A 90 -7.42 13.71 -5.50
C ILE A 90 -8.45 12.97 -4.65
N LEU A 91 -8.02 12.02 -3.81
CA LEU A 91 -8.94 11.33 -2.91
C LEU A 91 -9.62 12.31 -1.95
N ARG A 92 -8.84 13.17 -1.30
CA ARG A 92 -9.32 14.03 -0.22
C ARG A 92 -10.32 15.05 -0.72
N TYR A 93 -9.94 15.84 -1.72
CA TYR A 93 -10.63 17.07 -2.11
C TYR A 93 -11.50 16.91 -3.35
N TYR A 94 -11.15 15.99 -4.27
CA TYR A 94 -11.83 15.86 -5.56
C TYR A 94 -12.72 14.61 -5.67
N THR A 95 -12.63 13.69 -4.71
CA THR A 95 -13.44 12.47 -4.72
C THR A 95 -14.51 12.51 -3.65
N SER A 96 -15.78 12.49 -4.06
CA SER A 96 -16.89 12.36 -3.11
C SER A 96 -16.95 10.93 -2.52
N PRO A 97 -17.54 10.72 -1.32
CA PRO A 97 -17.75 9.37 -0.78
C PRO A 97 -18.49 8.44 -1.75
N ALA A 98 -19.50 8.96 -2.46
CA ALA A 98 -20.26 8.20 -3.46
C ALA A 98 -19.39 7.79 -4.65
N THR A 99 -18.58 8.71 -5.18
CA THR A 99 -17.63 8.41 -6.27
C THR A 99 -16.61 7.36 -5.82
N PHE A 100 -16.07 7.49 -4.61
CA PHE A 100 -15.10 6.55 -4.08
C PHE A 100 -15.69 5.14 -3.96
N ARG A 101 -16.93 5.01 -3.47
CA ARG A 101 -17.66 3.73 -3.39
C ARG A 101 -17.75 3.02 -4.75
N LEU A 102 -17.96 3.75 -5.84
CA LEU A 102 -18.02 3.18 -7.20
C LEU A 102 -16.63 2.79 -7.74
N VAL A 103 -15.57 3.50 -7.34
CA VAL A 103 -14.22 3.30 -7.87
C VAL A 103 -13.46 2.17 -7.13
N ILE A 104 -13.75 1.93 -5.85
CA ILE A 104 -13.07 0.89 -5.04
C ILE A 104 -13.04 -0.51 -5.69
N PRO A 105 -14.16 -1.07 -6.20
CA PRO A 105 -14.15 -2.42 -6.76
C PRO A 105 -13.14 -2.55 -7.91
N TRP A 106 -13.02 -1.51 -8.75
CA TRP A 106 -12.05 -1.45 -9.83
C TRP A 106 -10.61 -1.34 -9.34
N LEU A 107 -10.37 -0.56 -8.28
CA LEU A 107 -9.04 -0.45 -7.68
C LEU A 107 -8.59 -1.75 -7.01
N LEU A 108 -9.52 -2.44 -6.34
CA LEU A 108 -9.29 -3.77 -5.75
C LEU A 108 -9.04 -4.81 -6.84
N LEU A 109 -9.84 -4.83 -7.90
CA LEU A 109 -9.67 -5.72 -9.03
C LEU A 109 -8.29 -5.51 -9.68
N PHE A 110 -7.94 -4.25 -9.97
CA PHE A 110 -6.65 -3.90 -10.57
C PHE A 110 -5.48 -4.40 -9.72
N ALA A 111 -5.45 -4.06 -8.42
CA ALA A 111 -4.37 -4.51 -7.55
C ALA A 111 -4.33 -6.03 -7.38
N THR A 112 -5.49 -6.70 -7.32
CA THR A 112 -5.57 -8.16 -7.21
C THR A 112 -5.05 -8.84 -8.48
N LEU A 113 -5.40 -8.33 -9.66
CA LEU A 113 -4.91 -8.86 -10.94
C LEU A 113 -3.40 -8.65 -11.09
N VAL A 114 -2.87 -7.47 -10.76
CA VAL A 114 -1.41 -7.24 -10.76
C VAL A 114 -0.72 -8.12 -9.72
N PHE A 115 -1.31 -8.31 -8.55
CA PHE A 115 -0.80 -9.24 -7.53
C PHE A 115 -0.75 -10.68 -8.05
N ALA A 116 -1.81 -11.14 -8.72
CA ALA A 116 -1.89 -12.45 -9.35
C ALA A 116 -0.82 -12.62 -10.44
N ALA A 117 -0.63 -11.59 -11.27
CA ALA A 117 0.33 -11.56 -12.37
C ALA A 117 1.79 -11.23 -11.94
N SER A 118 2.03 -10.90 -10.68
CA SER A 118 3.37 -10.47 -10.21
C SER A 118 4.51 -11.45 -10.51
N LYS A 119 4.27 -12.77 -10.45
CA LYS A 119 5.27 -13.81 -10.75
C LYS A 119 5.64 -13.88 -12.23
N PRO A 120 4.67 -14.02 -13.17
CA PRO A 120 4.99 -14.02 -14.59
C PRO A 120 5.58 -12.67 -15.05
N ILE A 121 5.11 -11.55 -14.52
CA ILE A 121 5.69 -10.22 -14.80
C ILE A 121 7.16 -10.18 -14.41
N ALA A 122 7.50 -10.63 -13.21
CA ALA A 122 8.88 -10.64 -12.73
C ALA A 122 9.80 -11.55 -13.57
N ARG A 123 9.29 -12.72 -14.00
CA ARG A 123 10.04 -13.64 -14.88
C ARG A 123 10.29 -13.05 -16.26
N TRP A 124 9.27 -12.41 -16.85
CA TRP A 124 9.37 -11.82 -18.18
C TRP A 124 10.30 -10.59 -18.17
N ALA A 125 10.23 -9.76 -17.14
CA ALA A 125 11.11 -8.61 -16.97
C ALA A 125 12.59 -9.00 -16.84
N GLY A 126 12.90 -10.09 -16.11
CA GLY A 126 14.27 -10.60 -16.00
C GLY A 126 14.87 -11.09 -17.32
N ALA A 127 14.05 -11.49 -18.30
CA ALA A 127 14.52 -12.13 -19.54
C ALA A 127 14.93 -11.17 -20.67
N LYS A 128 14.61 -9.87 -20.57
CA LYS A 128 14.94 -8.86 -21.60
C LYS A 128 15.80 -7.76 -20.98
N HIS A 129 17.13 -7.90 -21.01
CA HIS A 129 18.02 -6.79 -20.66
C HIS A 129 19.15 -6.57 -21.66
N GLY A 130 19.05 -5.40 -22.31
CA GLY A 130 20.08 -4.75 -23.09
C GLY A 130 19.71 -3.28 -23.23
N HIS A 131 20.49 -2.41 -22.57
CA HIS A 131 20.58 -0.95 -22.71
C HIS A 131 19.62 -0.09 -21.84
N ARG A 132 20.19 0.49 -20.78
CA ARG A 132 19.58 1.59 -19.99
C ARG A 132 19.60 2.88 -20.80
N THR A 133 18.70 3.00 -21.77
CA THR A 133 18.52 4.25 -22.52
C THR A 133 17.80 5.29 -21.67
N LEU A 134 17.92 6.57 -22.04
CA LEU A 134 17.15 7.65 -21.41
C LEU A 134 15.64 7.36 -21.46
N GLY A 135 15.15 6.83 -22.58
CA GLY A 135 13.75 6.45 -22.76
C GLY A 135 13.27 5.38 -21.76
N TRP A 136 14.11 4.38 -21.46
CA TRP A 136 13.77 3.37 -20.47
C TRP A 136 13.62 3.97 -19.06
N THR A 137 14.53 4.87 -18.68
CA THR A 137 14.48 5.57 -17.38
C THR A 137 13.20 6.40 -17.23
N VAL A 138 12.75 7.05 -18.31
CA VAL A 138 11.48 7.78 -18.32
C VAL A 138 10.30 6.84 -18.14
N ILE A 139 10.26 5.71 -18.85
CA ILE A 139 9.17 4.73 -18.74
C ILE A 139 9.04 4.20 -17.30
N VAL A 140 10.14 3.77 -16.69
CA VAL A 140 10.11 3.26 -15.29
C VAL A 140 9.73 4.37 -14.30
N GLY A 141 10.14 5.61 -14.55
CA GLY A 141 9.74 6.77 -13.76
C GLY A 141 8.24 7.05 -13.85
N VAL A 142 7.65 6.98 -15.05
CA VAL A 142 6.21 7.13 -15.26
C VAL A 142 5.43 5.99 -14.58
N ILE A 143 5.90 4.74 -14.70
CA ILE A 143 5.30 3.60 -13.99
C ILE A 143 5.31 3.85 -12.48
N GLN A 144 6.44 4.27 -11.92
CA GLN A 144 6.53 4.58 -10.50
C GLN A 144 5.60 5.75 -10.11
N LEU A 145 5.46 6.77 -10.96
CA LEU A 145 4.55 7.89 -10.73
C LEU A 145 3.10 7.43 -10.65
N VAL A 146 2.66 6.58 -11.60
CA VAL A 146 1.30 6.00 -11.63
C VAL A 146 1.06 5.14 -10.39
N ILE A 147 2.02 4.27 -10.03
CA ILE A 147 1.96 3.46 -8.81
C ILE A 147 1.83 4.36 -7.58
N SER A 148 2.57 5.47 -7.54
CA SER A 148 2.59 6.37 -6.40
C SER A 148 1.31 7.21 -6.29
N LEU A 149 0.73 7.63 -7.42
CA LEU A 149 -0.58 8.26 -7.49
C LEU A 149 -1.66 7.31 -6.99
N TYR A 150 -1.66 6.06 -7.45
CA TYR A 150 -2.54 5.01 -6.93
C TYR A 150 -2.36 4.82 -5.40
N GLY A 151 -1.11 4.84 -4.92
CA GLY A 151 -0.81 4.73 -3.50
C GLY A 151 -1.33 5.85 -2.65
N GLY A 152 -1.15 7.10 -3.09
CA GLY A 152 -1.70 8.25 -2.41
C GLY A 152 -3.23 8.24 -2.38
N TYR A 153 -3.85 7.75 -3.46
CA TYR A 153 -5.30 7.69 -3.60
C TYR A 153 -5.94 6.55 -2.79
N PHE A 154 -5.38 5.34 -2.86
CA PHE A 154 -5.98 4.14 -2.28
C PHE A 154 -5.05 3.37 -1.34
N GLY A 155 -3.76 3.29 -1.66
CA GLY A 155 -2.75 2.69 -0.77
C GLY A 155 -2.81 1.17 -0.60
N ALA A 156 -3.98 0.52 -0.70
CA ALA A 156 -4.07 -0.93 -0.57
C ALA A 156 -3.45 -1.65 -1.77
N GLY A 157 -2.65 -2.68 -1.52
CA GLY A 157 -1.96 -3.44 -2.59
C GLY A 157 -0.77 -2.73 -3.25
N ILE A 158 -0.46 -1.47 -2.90
CA ILE A 158 0.64 -0.73 -3.55
C ILE A 158 2.00 -1.43 -3.47
N GLY A 159 2.30 -2.09 -2.36
CA GLY A 159 3.58 -2.78 -2.21
C GLY A 159 3.81 -3.82 -3.31
N VAL A 160 2.75 -4.38 -3.88
CA VAL A 160 2.89 -5.40 -4.92
C VAL A 160 2.94 -4.77 -6.31
N LEU A 161 2.20 -3.68 -6.52
CA LEU A 161 2.39 -2.84 -7.70
C LEU A 161 3.85 -2.38 -7.79
N MET A 162 4.44 -1.95 -6.68
CA MET A 162 5.86 -1.57 -6.61
C MET A 162 6.80 -2.72 -6.91
N LEU A 163 6.61 -3.91 -6.30
CA LEU A 163 7.48 -5.05 -6.61
C LEU A 163 7.40 -5.44 -8.09
N ALA A 164 6.21 -5.39 -8.70
CA ALA A 164 6.05 -5.61 -10.13
C ALA A 164 6.77 -4.52 -10.96
N GLY A 165 6.59 -3.24 -10.60
CA GLY A 165 7.23 -2.11 -11.28
C GLY A 165 8.76 -2.08 -11.14
N LEU A 166 9.30 -2.42 -9.96
CA LEU A 166 10.74 -2.50 -9.71
C LEU A 166 11.37 -3.71 -10.41
N SER A 167 10.66 -4.83 -10.50
CA SER A 167 11.11 -5.98 -11.28
C SER A 167 11.14 -5.62 -12.77
N PHE A 168 10.09 -4.95 -13.25
CA PHE A 168 10.05 -4.40 -14.60
C PHE A 168 11.19 -3.41 -14.85
N ALA A 169 11.56 -2.59 -13.86
CA ALA A 169 12.67 -1.65 -13.96
C ALA A 169 14.08 -2.30 -13.97
N GLY A 170 14.16 -3.62 -13.79
CA GLY A 170 15.40 -4.37 -13.84
C GLY A 170 16.14 -4.52 -12.51
N LEU A 171 15.46 -4.34 -11.37
CA LEU A 171 16.03 -4.76 -10.08
C LEU A 171 15.83 -6.27 -9.92
N GLU A 172 16.93 -7.00 -9.66
CA GLU A 172 16.91 -8.47 -9.54
C GLU A 172 16.97 -8.96 -8.09
N ASP A 173 17.66 -8.19 -7.24
CA ASP A 173 17.80 -8.54 -5.83
C ASP A 173 16.47 -8.29 -5.09
N ILE A 174 15.79 -9.39 -4.76
CA ILE A 174 14.51 -9.40 -4.05
C ILE A 174 14.60 -8.64 -2.72
N HIS A 175 15.73 -8.69 -2.02
CA HIS A 175 15.92 -7.97 -0.77
C HIS A 175 16.01 -6.46 -1.02
N GLN A 176 16.74 -6.02 -2.05
CA GLN A 176 16.81 -4.62 -2.44
C GLN A 176 15.46 -4.09 -2.93
N MET A 177 14.75 -4.86 -3.76
CA MET A 177 13.41 -4.50 -4.21
C MET A 177 12.44 -4.35 -3.05
N ASN A 178 12.43 -5.30 -2.11
CA ASN A 178 11.56 -5.22 -0.94
C ASN A 178 11.93 -4.03 -0.04
N ALA A 179 13.24 -3.78 0.14
CA ALA A 179 13.74 -2.67 0.93
C ALA A 179 13.32 -1.32 0.32
N LEU A 180 13.50 -1.15 -0.99
CA LEU A 180 13.06 0.03 -1.72
C LEU A 180 11.54 0.18 -1.67
N LYS A 181 10.78 -0.90 -1.87
CA LYS A 181 9.31 -0.89 -1.73
C LYS A 181 8.88 -0.40 -0.35
N VAL A 182 9.50 -0.88 0.73
CA VAL A 182 9.13 -0.48 2.10
C VAL A 182 9.40 1.02 2.29
N LEU A 183 10.54 1.51 1.82
CA LEU A 183 10.86 2.94 1.85
C LEU A 183 9.82 3.77 1.07
N LEU A 184 9.60 3.45 -0.20
CA LEU A 184 8.72 4.22 -1.08
C LEU A 184 7.26 4.17 -0.61
N ALA A 185 6.76 3.01 -0.18
CA ALA A 185 5.42 2.88 0.37
C ALA A 185 5.25 3.69 1.66
N THR A 186 6.28 3.77 2.50
CA THR A 186 6.25 4.62 3.70
C THR A 186 6.23 6.11 3.34
N LEU A 187 6.98 6.53 2.32
CA LEU A 187 6.96 7.92 1.86
C LEU A 187 5.58 8.29 1.30
N ILE A 188 5.00 7.47 0.44
CA ILE A 188 3.68 7.69 -0.17
C ILE A 188 2.59 7.73 0.89
N ASN A 189 2.54 6.71 1.75
CA ASN A 189 1.54 6.68 2.82
C ASN A 189 1.79 7.79 3.84
N GLY A 190 3.04 8.26 4.01
CA GLY A 190 3.38 9.36 4.89
C GLY A 190 2.83 10.68 4.40
N VAL A 191 3.08 11.03 3.14
CA VAL A 191 2.50 12.25 2.56
C VAL A 191 0.97 12.14 2.49
N ALA A 192 0.42 10.97 2.17
CA ALA A 192 -1.03 10.76 2.19
C ALA A 192 -1.62 10.91 3.60
N ALA A 193 -0.96 10.35 4.62
CA ALA A 193 -1.36 10.51 6.02
C ALA A 193 -1.33 11.98 6.45
N VAL A 194 -0.31 12.75 6.04
CA VAL A 194 -0.25 14.20 6.30
C VAL A 194 -1.40 14.94 5.62
N VAL A 195 -1.66 14.68 4.34
CA VAL A 195 -2.77 15.30 3.59
C VAL A 195 -4.12 14.96 4.22
N PHE A 196 -4.35 13.71 4.62
CA PHE A 196 -5.59 13.30 5.29
C PHE A 196 -5.71 13.89 6.70
N LEU A 197 -4.61 13.99 7.44
CA LEU A 197 -4.57 14.60 8.77
C LEU A 197 -4.91 16.08 8.71
N VAL A 198 -4.19 16.84 7.86
CA VAL A 198 -4.42 18.28 7.68
C VAL A 198 -5.84 18.51 7.15
N GLY A 199 -6.26 17.75 6.16
CA GLY A 199 -7.59 17.86 5.58
C GLY A 199 -8.72 17.50 6.54
N SER A 200 -8.47 16.72 7.59
CA SER A 200 -9.49 16.29 8.56
C SER A 200 -9.85 17.38 9.58
N PHE A 201 -8.98 18.36 9.81
CA PHE A 201 -9.31 19.49 10.69
C PHE A 201 -10.41 20.35 10.07
N GLY A 202 -11.53 20.51 10.76
CA GLY A 202 -12.68 21.28 10.29
C GLY A 202 -13.56 20.58 9.24
N ALA A 203 -13.31 19.31 8.94
CA ALA A 203 -14.13 18.54 8.02
C ALA A 203 -15.37 17.96 8.71
N GLY A 204 -16.49 17.91 7.99
CA GLY A 204 -17.70 17.19 8.44
C GLY A 204 -17.45 15.69 8.66
N ALA A 205 -18.32 15.04 9.42
CA ALA A 205 -18.16 13.63 9.85
C ALA A 205 -17.87 12.64 8.70
N GLU A 206 -18.44 12.88 7.51
CA GLU A 206 -18.24 12.03 6.32
C GLU A 206 -16.85 12.12 5.69
N ASN A 207 -16.08 13.14 6.08
CA ASN A 207 -14.73 13.41 5.61
C ASN A 207 -13.75 13.48 6.79
N ALA A 208 -14.11 13.06 7.99
CA ALA A 208 -13.21 13.09 9.13
C ALA A 208 -12.55 11.72 9.34
N VAL A 209 -11.24 11.71 9.58
CA VAL A 209 -10.51 10.50 10.03
C VAL A 209 -11.04 10.07 11.40
N ASN A 210 -11.22 8.76 11.60
CA ASN A 210 -11.54 8.23 12.92
C ASN A 210 -10.28 8.10 13.77
N TRP A 211 -10.02 9.08 14.64
CA TRP A 211 -8.79 9.17 15.43
C TRP A 211 -8.60 8.03 16.44
N GLN A 212 -9.68 7.55 17.06
CA GLN A 212 -9.59 6.44 18.03
C GLN A 212 -9.16 5.15 17.34
N VAL A 213 -9.72 4.89 16.16
CA VAL A 213 -9.38 3.73 15.33
C VAL A 213 -7.96 3.89 14.78
N ALA A 214 -7.62 5.05 14.22
CA ALA A 214 -6.28 5.33 13.70
C ALA A 214 -5.20 5.15 14.77
N GLY A 215 -5.43 5.66 15.99
CA GLY A 215 -4.51 5.50 17.12
C GLY A 215 -4.34 4.04 17.56
N THR A 216 -5.44 3.29 17.61
CA THR A 216 -5.40 1.85 17.91
C THR A 216 -4.61 1.08 16.86
N MET A 217 -4.86 1.38 15.58
CA MET A 217 -4.13 0.79 14.46
C MET A 217 -2.65 1.19 14.49
N ALA A 218 -2.31 2.43 14.84
CA ALA A 218 -0.94 2.91 14.95
C ALA A 218 -0.14 2.14 16.00
N GLY A 219 -0.70 1.96 17.19
CA GLY A 219 -0.04 1.17 18.24
C GLY A 219 0.21 -0.27 17.81
N ALA A 220 -0.82 -0.92 17.24
CA ALA A 220 -0.71 -2.30 16.77
C ALA A 220 0.21 -2.46 15.54
N SER A 221 0.21 -1.48 14.63
CA SER A 221 1.00 -1.53 13.41
C SER A 221 2.49 -1.35 13.67
N ILE A 222 2.91 -0.58 14.68
CA ILE A 222 4.32 -0.49 15.10
C ILE A 222 4.84 -1.87 15.50
N VAL A 223 4.11 -2.56 16.39
CA VAL A 223 4.50 -3.90 16.86
C VAL A 223 4.47 -4.90 15.69
N GLY A 224 3.42 -4.87 14.87
CA GLY A 224 3.27 -5.76 13.71
C GLY A 224 4.31 -5.53 12.63
N GLY A 225 4.66 -4.27 12.34
CA GLY A 225 5.67 -3.89 11.37
C GLY A 225 7.08 -4.33 11.80
N PHE A 226 7.41 -4.11 13.08
CA PHE A 226 8.69 -4.50 13.66
C PHE A 226 8.84 -6.03 13.76
N LEU A 227 7.85 -6.72 14.34
CA LEU A 227 7.89 -8.18 14.50
C LEU A 227 7.68 -8.92 13.16
N GLY A 228 6.92 -8.35 12.23
CA GLY A 228 6.60 -8.94 10.94
C GLY A 228 7.85 -9.21 10.08
N MET A 229 8.87 -8.37 10.19
CA MET A 229 10.17 -8.60 9.57
C MET A 229 10.82 -9.93 9.98
N GLY A 230 10.59 -10.40 11.21
CA GLY A 230 11.09 -11.68 11.72
C GLY A 230 10.09 -12.83 11.61
N LEU A 231 8.82 -12.58 11.96
CA LEU A 231 7.78 -13.60 12.09
C LEU A 231 7.14 -13.97 10.73
N ALA A 232 6.86 -12.99 9.87
CA ALA A 232 6.22 -13.26 8.57
C ALA A 232 7.18 -13.91 7.57
N ARG A 233 8.50 -13.93 7.83
CA ARG A 233 9.46 -14.79 7.11
C ARG A 233 9.26 -16.28 7.36
N ARG A 234 8.57 -16.67 8.44
CA ARG A 234 8.30 -18.08 8.77
C ARG A 234 7.05 -18.63 8.07
N ILE A 235 6.19 -17.76 7.56
CA ILE A 235 5.00 -18.18 6.81
C ILE A 235 5.43 -18.49 5.38
N PRO A 236 5.08 -19.67 4.83
CA PRO A 236 5.43 -20.01 3.46
C PRO A 236 4.92 -18.92 2.48
N PRO A 237 5.76 -18.41 1.57
CA PRO A 237 5.36 -17.34 0.64
C PRO A 237 4.13 -17.69 -0.21
N LEU A 238 3.94 -18.98 -0.51
CA LEU A 238 2.77 -19.47 -1.22
C LEU A 238 1.47 -19.29 -0.41
N VAL A 239 1.52 -19.56 0.90
CA VAL A 239 0.35 -19.42 1.79
C VAL A 239 -0.06 -17.96 1.89
N LEU A 240 0.89 -17.04 2.13
CA LEU A 240 0.60 -15.60 2.14
C LEU A 240 0.00 -15.14 0.80
N ARG A 241 0.55 -15.61 -0.32
CA ARG A 241 0.03 -15.28 -1.66
C ARG A 241 -1.40 -15.76 -1.85
N ILE A 242 -1.71 -17.00 -1.47
CA ILE A 242 -3.07 -17.56 -1.59
C ILE A 242 -4.05 -16.77 -0.73
N ILE A 243 -3.70 -16.50 0.54
CA ILE A 243 -4.56 -15.71 1.44
C ILE A 243 -4.85 -14.32 0.86
N ILE A 244 -3.81 -13.61 0.39
CA ILE A 244 -3.98 -12.28 -0.19
C ILE A 244 -4.85 -12.33 -1.44
N LEU A 245 -4.69 -13.34 -2.30
CA LEU A 245 -5.53 -13.50 -3.49
C LEU A 245 -6.99 -13.81 -3.17
N LEU A 246 -7.24 -14.74 -2.23
CA LEU A 246 -8.59 -15.09 -1.80
C LEU A 246 -9.31 -13.89 -1.19
N VAL A 247 -8.62 -13.16 -0.29
CA VAL A 247 -9.15 -11.93 0.29
C VAL A 247 -9.36 -10.87 -0.79
N GLY A 248 -8.39 -10.66 -1.68
CA GLY A 248 -8.46 -9.69 -2.77
C GLY A 248 -9.66 -9.93 -3.68
N PHE A 249 -9.80 -11.13 -4.25
CA PHE A 249 -10.94 -11.49 -5.11
C PHE A 249 -12.27 -11.48 -4.36
N GLY A 250 -12.30 -11.98 -3.12
CA GLY A 250 -13.50 -11.96 -2.28
C GLY A 250 -13.99 -10.55 -2.00
N LEU A 251 -13.09 -9.64 -1.62
CA LEU A 251 -13.40 -8.23 -1.41
C LEU A 251 -13.80 -7.56 -2.72
N THR A 252 -13.09 -7.80 -3.82
CA THR A 252 -13.47 -7.27 -5.15
C THR A 252 -14.92 -7.64 -5.49
N GLY A 253 -15.29 -8.92 -5.39
CA GLY A 253 -16.66 -9.38 -5.67
C GLY A 253 -17.69 -8.75 -4.74
N MET A 254 -17.40 -8.74 -3.43
CA MET A 254 -18.29 -8.13 -2.42
C MET A 254 -18.52 -6.63 -2.68
N TYR A 255 -17.46 -5.88 -2.97
CA TYR A 255 -17.56 -4.44 -3.25
C TYR A 255 -18.24 -4.16 -4.60
N PHE A 256 -18.07 -5.02 -5.61
CA PHE A 256 -18.83 -4.91 -6.86
C PHE A 256 -20.33 -5.05 -6.62
N ILE A 257 -20.75 -6.07 -5.86
CA ILE A 257 -22.16 -6.26 -5.50
C ILE A 257 -22.68 -5.05 -4.72
N ARG A 258 -21.92 -4.55 -3.74
CA ARG A 258 -22.33 -3.38 -2.94
C ARG A 258 -22.40 -2.08 -3.74
N ALA A 259 -21.58 -1.92 -4.78
CA ALA A 259 -21.51 -0.68 -5.53
C ALA A 259 -22.51 -0.63 -6.70
N TYR A 260 -22.83 -1.78 -7.31
CA TYR A 260 -23.58 -1.86 -8.56
C TYR A 260 -24.82 -2.79 -8.51
N GLY A 261 -25.04 -3.51 -7.41
CA GLY A 261 -26.25 -4.30 -7.15
C GLY A 261 -27.24 -3.54 -6.29
#